data_AF-A0A150U2U4-F1
#
_entry.id   AF-A0A150U2U4-F1
#
_cell.length_a   1.000
_cell.length_b   1.000
_cell.length_c   1.000
_cell.angle_alpha   90.00
_cell.angle_beta   90.00
_cell.angle_gamma   90.00
#
_symmetry.space_group_name_H-M   'P 1'
#
loop_
_entity.id
_entity.type
_entity.pdbx_description
1 polymer ?
#
loop_
_entity_poly.entity_id
_entity_poly.type
_entity_poly.pdbx_seq_one_letter_code
_entity_poly.pdbx_strand_id
1 'polypeptide(L)'
;MPESSNEPTKETLRRGFAAMEPRRQRQIASKGGKAAHESGRAHEFTPEEARSAGRKGGERVSTDRAHMAAIGRKGGERVSTDRAHMAAIGRTGGKSRTKRSDGSGGPAVTGAA
;
A
#
# COMPACT_ATOMS: atom_id res chain seq x y z
N MET A 1 12.71 31.46 -58.76
CA MET A 1 13.36 30.96 -57.54
C MET A 1 12.27 30.83 -56.47
N PRO A 2 11.64 29.66 -56.27
CA PRO A 2 10.67 29.50 -55.18
C PRO A 2 11.36 29.06 -53.88
N GLU A 3 10.82 29.59 -52.79
CA GLU A 3 11.28 29.57 -51.41
C GLU A 3 11.30 28.19 -50.74
N SER A 4 12.20 28.10 -49.76
CA SER A 4 12.44 26.99 -48.83
C SER A 4 11.21 26.72 -47.96
N SER A 5 10.47 25.64 -48.24
CA SER A 5 9.40 25.12 -47.38
C SER A 5 9.98 24.24 -46.27
N ASN A 6 10.27 24.84 -45.10
CA ASN A 6 10.52 24.13 -43.85
C ASN A 6 9.20 23.96 -43.07
N GLU A 7 8.39 22.98 -43.46
CA GLU A 7 7.19 22.57 -42.72
C GLU A 7 7.62 21.56 -41.63
N PRO A 8 7.42 21.83 -40.32
CA PRO A 8 7.69 20.85 -39.29
C PRO A 8 6.60 19.76 -39.35
N THR A 9 6.94 18.61 -39.95
CA THR A 9 6.07 17.44 -39.91
C THR A 9 5.79 17.08 -38.45
N LYS A 10 4.58 16.57 -38.18
CA LYS A 10 4.07 16.09 -36.88
C LYS A 10 4.84 14.88 -36.33
N GLU A 11 6.03 14.67 -36.85
CA GLU A 11 7.06 13.72 -36.52
C GLU A 11 8.14 14.47 -35.74
N THR A 12 7.73 15.18 -34.67
CA THR A 12 8.67 15.55 -33.61
C THR A 12 9.16 14.25 -33.00
N LEU A 13 10.19 13.69 -33.62
CA LEU A 13 10.82 12.42 -33.30
C LEU A 13 10.91 12.33 -31.79
N ARG A 14 10.33 11.26 -31.23
CA ARG A 14 10.46 10.95 -29.80
C ARG A 14 11.93 11.12 -29.46
N ARG A 15 12.26 12.13 -28.65
CA ARG A 15 13.63 12.48 -28.23
C ARG A 15 13.68 12.42 -26.70
N GLY A 16 14.87 12.14 -26.17
CA GLY A 16 15.06 11.99 -24.72
C GLY A 16 14.43 10.72 -24.15
N PHE A 17 13.95 10.78 -22.91
CA PHE A 17 13.45 9.61 -22.17
C PHE A 17 12.29 8.87 -22.85
N ALA A 18 11.46 9.57 -23.62
CA ALA A 18 10.34 8.97 -24.35
C ALA A 18 10.75 8.17 -25.60
N ALA A 19 11.99 8.36 -26.08
CA ALA A 19 12.57 7.61 -27.19
C ALA A 19 13.27 6.31 -26.74
N MET A 20 13.52 6.19 -25.44
CA MET A 20 14.34 5.14 -24.85
C MET A 20 13.55 3.84 -24.66
N GLU A 21 14.24 2.69 -24.68
CA GLU A 21 13.63 1.41 -24.38
C GLU A 21 13.00 1.40 -22.96
N PRO A 22 11.76 0.90 -22.78
CA PRO A 22 11.06 0.91 -21.49
C PRO A 22 11.85 0.29 -20.33
N ARG A 23 12.62 -0.77 -20.59
CA ARG A 23 13.45 -1.42 -19.57
C ARG A 23 14.53 -0.48 -19.07
N ARG A 24 15.21 0.23 -19.98
CA ARG A 24 16.25 1.20 -19.65
C ARG A 24 15.68 2.41 -18.92
N GLN A 25 14.50 2.89 -19.33
CA GLN A 25 13.79 3.97 -18.63
C GLN A 25 13.46 3.58 -17.18
N ARG A 26 12.92 2.38 -16.96
CA ARG A 26 12.62 1.86 -15.62
C ARG A 26 13.88 1.70 -14.77
N GLN A 27 14.99 1.26 -15.35
CA GLN A 27 16.27 1.17 -14.64
C GLN A 27 16.77 2.56 -14.22
N ILE A 28 16.69 3.56 -15.11
CA ILE A 28 17.11 4.93 -14.77
C ILE A 28 16.20 5.52 -13.70
N ALA A 29 14.88 5.34 -13.80
CA ALA A 29 13.93 5.78 -12.78
C ALA A 29 14.21 5.11 -11.42
N SER A 30 14.48 3.79 -11.42
CA SER A 30 14.82 3.04 -10.21
C SER A 30 16.13 3.55 -9.57
N LYS A 31 17.17 3.76 -10.37
CA LYS A 31 18.45 4.31 -9.90
C LYS A 31 18.31 5.74 -9.38
N GLY A 32 17.56 6.59 -10.07
CA GLY A 32 17.29 7.97 -9.65
C GLY A 32 16.54 8.05 -8.33
N GLY A 33 15.53 7.19 -8.13
CA GLY A 33 14.80 7.10 -6.86
C GLY A 33 15.70 6.67 -5.69
N LYS A 34 16.55 5.65 -5.90
CA LYS A 34 17.53 5.21 -4.89
C LYS A 34 18.55 6.30 -4.57
N ALA A 35 19.13 6.92 -5.59
CA ALA A 35 20.09 8.00 -5.43
C ALA A 35 19.49 9.21 -4.70
N ALA A 36 18.22 9.55 -4.94
CA ALA A 36 17.54 10.64 -4.23
C ALA A 36 17.40 10.36 -2.72
N HIS A 37 17.11 9.11 -2.35
CA HIS A 37 17.08 8.69 -0.95
C HIS A 37 18.49 8.64 -0.34
N GLU A 38 19.46 8.03 -1.03
CA GLU A 38 20.85 7.93 -0.57
C GLU A 38 21.52 9.31 -0.40
N SER A 39 21.19 10.28 -1.25
CA SER A 39 21.71 11.65 -1.17
C SER A 39 21.00 12.55 -0.16
N GLY A 40 20.00 12.03 0.57
CA GLY A 40 19.23 12.81 1.56
C GLY A 40 18.38 13.94 0.97
N ARG A 41 18.20 13.96 -0.36
CA ARG A 41 17.35 14.95 -1.07
C ARG A 41 15.89 14.54 -1.09
N ALA A 42 15.59 13.26 -0.88
CA ALA A 42 14.24 12.75 -0.76
C ALA A 42 13.67 12.96 0.64
N HIS A 43 12.34 13.06 0.73
CA HIS A 43 11.64 13.04 2.01
C HIS A 43 11.83 11.69 2.69
N GLU A 44 12.37 11.70 3.90
CA GLU A 44 12.41 10.51 4.76
C GLU A 44 11.11 10.43 5.55
N PHE A 45 10.39 9.34 5.38
CA PHE A 45 9.18 9.12 6.17
C PHE A 45 9.54 8.73 7.58
N THR A 46 9.06 9.52 8.54
CA THR A 46 9.13 9.12 9.93
C THR A 46 8.23 7.89 10.17
N PRO A 47 8.52 7.05 11.19
CA PRO A 47 7.66 5.92 11.54
C PRO A 47 6.22 6.32 11.87
N GLU A 48 6.00 7.57 12.29
CA GLU A 48 4.67 8.11 12.56
C GLU A 48 3.92 8.46 11.28
N GLU A 49 4.58 9.11 10.32
CA GLU A 49 4.01 9.41 9.00
C GLU A 49 3.68 8.13 8.22
N ALA A 50 4.56 7.14 8.27
CA ALA A 50 4.29 5.83 7.66
C ALA A 50 3.03 5.18 8.25
N ARG A 51 2.84 5.28 9.58
CA ARG A 51 1.62 4.80 10.26
C ARG A 51 0.39 5.60 9.84
N SER A 52 0.48 6.93 9.78
CA SER A 52 -0.62 7.80 9.39
C SER A 52 -1.05 7.55 7.93
N ALA A 53 -0.08 7.46 7.02
CA ALA A 53 -0.30 7.12 5.62
C ALA A 53 -0.89 5.72 5.46
N GLY A 54 -0.38 4.73 6.20
CA GLY A 54 -0.94 3.38 6.24
C GLY A 54 -2.38 3.35 6.75
N ARG A 55 -2.69 4.12 7.80
CA ARG A 55 -4.06 4.25 8.33
C ARG A 55 -5.00 4.86 7.29
N LYS A 56 -4.60 5.96 6.66
CA LYS A 56 -5.39 6.66 5.63
C LYS A 56 -5.60 5.79 4.38
N GLY A 57 -4.57 5.06 3.96
CA GLY A 57 -4.67 4.09 2.87
C GLY A 57 -5.61 2.94 3.23
N GLY A 58 -5.47 2.39 4.43
CA GLY A 58 -6.34 1.34 4.94
C GLY A 58 -7.79 1.77 5.04
N GLU A 59 -8.07 2.99 5.51
CA GLU A 59 -9.40 3.58 5.59
C GLU A 59 -10.05 3.74 4.21
N ARG A 60 -9.27 4.16 3.20
CA ARG A 60 -9.77 4.27 1.83
C ARG A 60 -10.10 2.92 1.21
N VAL A 61 -9.31 1.89 1.49
CA VAL A 61 -9.48 0.55 0.89
C VAL A 61 -10.51 -0.29 1.66
N SER A 62 -10.68 -0.03 2.96
CA SER A 62 -11.59 -0.80 3.82
C SER A 62 -13.08 -0.57 3.53
N THR A 63 -13.43 0.50 2.80
CA THR A 63 -14.82 0.74 2.37
C THR A 63 -15.31 -0.31 1.39
N ASP A 64 -14.41 -0.94 0.62
CA ASP A 64 -14.75 -2.02 -0.30
C ASP A 64 -14.59 -3.39 0.38
N ARG A 65 -15.69 -3.88 0.94
CA ARG A 65 -15.74 -5.20 1.59
C ARG A 65 -15.42 -6.35 0.62
N ALA A 66 -15.86 -6.25 -0.64
CA ALA A 66 -15.64 -7.32 -1.63
C ALA A 66 -14.16 -7.43 -1.99
N HIS A 67 -13.50 -6.28 -2.18
CA HIS A 67 -12.06 -6.20 -2.40
C HIS A 67 -11.26 -6.73 -1.20
N MET A 68 -11.64 -6.34 0.02
CA MET A 68 -10.97 -6.82 1.24
C MET A 68 -11.12 -8.34 1.41
N ALA A 69 -12.29 -8.88 1.10
CA ALA A 69 -12.51 -10.33 1.12
C ALA A 69 -11.65 -11.06 0.07
N ALA A 70 -11.49 -10.49 -1.13
CA ALA A 70 -10.64 -11.05 -2.18
C ALA A 70 -9.15 -11.04 -1.79
N ILE A 71 -8.65 -9.94 -1.21
CA ILE A 71 -7.28 -9.87 -0.68
C ILE A 71 -7.08 -10.90 0.44
N GLY A 72 -8.02 -10.97 1.39
CA GLY A 72 -7.97 -11.91 2.50
C GLY A 72 -7.93 -13.37 2.02
N ARG A 73 -8.76 -13.71 1.03
CA ARG A 73 -8.78 -15.05 0.41
C ARG A 73 -7.44 -15.37 -0.25
N LYS A 74 -6.90 -14.47 -1.08
CA LYS A 74 -5.60 -14.64 -1.77
C LYS A 74 -4.41 -14.67 -0.80
N GLY A 75 -4.52 -14.00 0.35
CA GLY A 75 -3.57 -14.11 1.45
C GLY A 75 -3.65 -15.48 2.12
N GLY A 76 -4.87 -15.93 2.42
CA GLY A 76 -5.15 -17.24 2.99
C GLY A 76 -4.65 -18.39 2.13
N GLU A 77 -4.91 -18.36 0.82
CA GLU A 77 -4.45 -19.38 -0.16
C GLU A 77 -2.93 -19.55 -0.17
N ARG A 78 -2.17 -18.45 -0.03
CA ARG A 78 -0.70 -18.50 0.01
C ARG A 78 -0.15 -19.13 1.29
N VAL A 79 -0.93 -19.09 2.37
CA VAL A 79 -0.50 -19.49 3.70
C VAL A 79 -1.16 -20.81 4.13
N SER A 80 -2.25 -21.22 3.47
CA SER A 80 -3.11 -22.36 3.87
C SER A 80 -2.45 -23.72 3.76
N THR A 81 -1.30 -23.80 3.10
CA THR A 81 -0.53 -25.05 2.97
C THR A 81 0.08 -25.49 4.30
N ASP A 82 0.26 -24.57 5.27
CA ASP A 82 0.84 -24.89 6.58
C ASP A 82 -0.20 -24.77 7.71
N ARG A 83 -0.69 -25.93 8.15
CA ARG A 83 -1.67 -26.05 9.25
C ARG A 83 -1.10 -25.61 10.60
N ALA A 84 0.19 -25.83 10.86
CA ALA A 84 0.83 -25.43 12.11
C ALA A 84 0.98 -23.91 12.19
N HIS A 85 1.37 -23.28 11.07
CA HIS A 85 1.42 -21.84 10.94
C HIS A 85 0.04 -21.19 11.02
N MET A 86 -1.00 -21.79 10.42
CA MET A 86 -2.39 -21.35 10.57
C MET A 86 -2.87 -21.39 12.02
N ALA A 87 -2.56 -22.46 12.75
CA ALA A 87 -2.89 -22.57 14.17
C ALA A 87 -2.14 -21.55 15.04
N ALA A 88 -0.90 -21.20 14.67
CA ALA A 88 -0.15 -20.14 15.34
C ALA A 88 -0.78 -18.76 15.10
N ILE A 89 -1.08 -18.39 13.85
CA ILE A 89 -1.74 -17.13 13.50
C ILE A 89 -3.11 -17.02 14.17
N GLY A 90 -3.92 -18.07 14.11
CA GLY A 90 -5.25 -18.10 14.74
C GLY A 90 -5.19 -17.88 16.25
N ARG A 91 -4.23 -18.51 16.94
CA ARG A 91 -3.99 -18.29 18.38
C ARG A 91 -3.56 -16.86 18.69
N THR A 92 -2.70 -16.25 17.87
CA THR A 92 -2.24 -14.87 18.08
C THR A 92 -3.34 -13.86 17.80
N GLY A 93 -4.12 -14.04 16.73
CA GLY A 93 -5.25 -13.18 16.38
C GLY A 93 -6.43 -13.26 17.36
N GLY A 94 -6.65 -14.43 17.98
CA GLY A 94 -7.66 -14.62 19.03
C GLY A 94 -7.32 -13.88 20.33
N LYS A 95 -6.03 -13.86 20.73
CA LYS A 95 -5.55 -13.17 21.95
C LYS A 95 -5.73 -11.66 21.91
N SER A 96 -5.78 -11.03 20.73
CA SER A 96 -5.97 -9.59 20.60
C SER A 96 -7.41 -9.11 20.86
N ARG A 97 -8.41 -10.01 20.85
CA ARG A 97 -9.83 -9.65 21.06
C ARG A 97 -10.26 -9.68 22.54
N THR A 98 -9.61 -10.50 23.37
CA THR A 98 -10.04 -10.71 24.77
C THR A 98 -9.60 -9.62 25.73
N LYS A 99 -8.69 -8.71 25.36
CA LYS A 99 -8.26 -7.60 26.24
C LYS A 99 -9.21 -6.38 26.29
N ARG A 100 -10.40 -6.45 25.69
CA ARG A 100 -11.36 -5.32 25.63
C ARG A 100 -12.77 -5.62 26.19
N SER A 101 -12.96 -6.70 26.93
CA SER A 101 -14.28 -7.13 27.42
C SER A 101 -14.43 -7.24 28.94
N ASP A 102 -13.45 -6.78 29.72
CA ASP A 102 -13.37 -7.15 31.14
C ASP A 102 -13.48 -5.93 32.07
N GLY A 103 -14.25 -4.90 31.67
CA GLY A 103 -14.31 -3.64 32.43
C GLY A 103 -15.51 -2.76 32.13
N SER A 104 -16.70 -3.19 32.57
CA SER A 104 -17.72 -2.26 33.10
C SER A 104 -18.78 -3.06 33.87
N GLY A 105 -18.55 -3.24 35.16
CA GLY A 105 -19.63 -3.50 36.11
C GLY A 105 -20.51 -2.25 36.26
N GLY A 106 -21.82 -2.46 36.28
CA GLY A 106 -22.82 -1.53 36.79
C GLY A 106 -23.73 -2.31 37.75
N PRO A 107 -24.05 -1.79 38.94
CA PRO A 107 -24.59 -2.57 40.04
C PRO A 107 -26.06 -2.95 39.82
N ALA A 108 -26.41 -4.19 40.20
CA ALA A 108 -27.78 -4.63 40.34
C ALA A 108 -28.46 -3.86 41.49
N VAL A 109 -29.40 -2.98 41.15
CA VAL A 109 -30.35 -2.42 42.11
C VAL A 109 -31.41 -3.49 42.34
N THR A 110 -31.42 -4.06 43.54
CA THR A 110 -32.49 -4.88 44.09
C THR A 110 -33.63 -3.96 44.54
N GLY A 111 -34.81 -4.08 43.92
CA GLY A 111 -36.05 -3.46 44.39
C GLY A 111 -37.12 -4.54 44.50
N ALA A 112 -37.44 -4.91 45.74
CA ALA A 112 -38.55 -5.76 46.11
C ALA A 112 -39.90 -5.01 45.95
N ALA A 113 -40.99 -5.79 46.03
CA ALA A 113 -42.40 -5.43 45.91
C ALA A 113 -42.86 -4.23 46.73
#